data_AF-A0A7S1GSS1-F1
#
_entry.id   AF-A0A7S1GSS1-F1
#
_cell.length_a   1.000
_cell.length_b   1.000
_cell.length_c   1.000
_cell.angle_alpha   90.00
_cell.angle_beta   90.00
_cell.angle_gamma   90.00
#
_symmetry.space_group_name_H-M   'P 1'
#
loop_
_entity.id
_entity.type
_entity.pdbx_description
1 polymer ?
#
loop_
_entity_poly.entity_id
_entity_poly.type
_entity_poly.pdbx_seq_one_letter_code
_entity_poly.pdbx_strand_id
1 'polypeptide(L)'
;ENPLATFLHRGGKRGFPREGTHSECKKVARGFSEGSVMAENTQKGRADAAETLEVLFEMANLLNTGLDKQSLSICIELIENGVNPEALAAVVKELRREAAALRQAESEAATARAMGLATRS
;
A
#
# COMPACT_ATOMS: atom_id res chain seq x y z
N GLU A 1 -35.76 -0.36 -29.42
CA GLU A 1 -34.76 -0.15 -30.48
C GLU A 1 -33.68 0.79 -29.97
N ASN A 2 -32.42 0.46 -30.25
CA ASN A 2 -31.21 0.99 -29.59
C ASN A 2 -30.63 2.18 -30.39
N PRO A 3 -30.37 3.36 -29.80
CA PRO A 3 -29.93 4.57 -30.52
C PRO A 3 -28.46 4.57 -30.99
N LEU A 4 -27.72 3.45 -30.91
CA LEU A 4 -26.29 3.39 -31.27
C LEU A 4 -25.99 3.01 -32.75
N ALA A 5 -26.99 2.92 -33.62
CA ALA A 5 -26.83 2.30 -34.95
C ALA A 5 -26.68 3.26 -36.16
N THR A 6 -26.52 4.58 -35.97
CA THR A 6 -26.62 5.53 -37.12
C THR A 6 -25.34 6.24 -37.52
N PHE A 7 -24.15 5.86 -37.03
CA PHE A 7 -22.93 6.61 -37.35
C PHE A 7 -21.75 5.80 -37.89
N LEU A 8 -22.03 4.94 -38.85
CA LEU A 8 -21.03 4.48 -39.82
C LEU A 8 -21.63 4.52 -41.21
N HIS A 9 -21.46 5.65 -41.92
CA HIS A 9 -21.27 5.74 -43.38
C HIS A 9 -21.34 7.20 -43.87
N ARG A 10 -20.25 7.96 -43.73
CA ARG A 10 -19.85 8.90 -44.80
C ARG A 10 -18.42 9.38 -44.61
N GLY A 11 -17.56 9.02 -45.56
CA GLY A 11 -16.17 9.42 -45.61
C GLY A 11 -16.00 10.93 -45.67
N GLY A 12 -15.14 11.45 -44.79
CA GLY A 12 -14.59 12.79 -44.85
C GLY A 12 -13.08 12.67 -44.71
N LYS A 13 -12.37 12.98 -45.80
CA LYS A 13 -10.91 12.99 -45.90
C LYS A 13 -10.33 13.90 -44.81
N ARG A 14 -9.76 13.32 -43.76
CA ARG A 14 -8.88 14.07 -42.85
C ARG A 14 -7.56 14.29 -43.59
N GLY A 15 -7.43 15.49 -44.18
CA GLY A 15 -6.15 15.98 -44.65
C GLY A 15 -5.17 16.00 -43.49
N PHE A 16 -4.04 15.32 -43.66
CA PHE A 16 -2.89 15.45 -42.79
C PHE A 16 -2.22 16.80 -43.06
N PRO A 17 -2.07 17.70 -42.07
CA PRO A 17 -1.15 18.80 -42.22
C PRO A 17 0.28 18.26 -42.05
N ARG A 18 1.06 18.39 -43.13
CA ARG A 18 2.51 18.23 -43.13
C ARG A 18 3.16 19.43 -42.46
N GLU A 19 4.17 19.13 -41.65
CA GLU A 19 5.34 19.94 -41.29
C GLU A 19 5.08 21.35 -40.74
N GLY A 20 5.13 21.44 -39.41
CA GLY A 20 5.37 22.67 -38.65
C GLY A 20 6.22 22.33 -37.43
N THR A 21 7.33 23.04 -37.29
CA THR A 21 8.41 22.94 -36.29
C THR A 21 8.05 22.41 -34.90
N HIS A 22 8.99 21.64 -34.34
CA HIS A 22 8.98 20.83 -33.11
C HIS A 22 8.81 21.59 -31.77
N SER A 23 7.91 22.56 -31.66
CA SER A 23 7.81 23.43 -30.47
C SER A 23 6.40 23.76 -29.96
N GLU A 24 5.31 23.22 -30.53
CA GLU A 24 3.94 23.50 -30.04
C GLU A 24 3.08 22.29 -29.63
N CYS A 25 3.70 21.16 -29.24
CA CYS A 25 2.97 20.05 -28.58
C CYS A 25 2.66 20.28 -27.09
N LYS A 26 2.68 21.53 -26.59
CA LYS A 26 2.44 21.83 -25.16
C LYS A 26 1.41 22.93 -24.91
N LYS A 27 0.34 23.01 -25.71
CA LYS A 27 -0.76 23.98 -25.46
C LYS A 27 -2.20 23.48 -25.62
N VAL A 28 -2.48 22.27 -26.09
CA VAL A 28 -3.86 21.73 -26.13
C VAL A 28 -4.09 20.69 -25.03
N ALA A 29 -3.89 21.12 -23.78
CA ALA A 29 -4.38 20.46 -22.57
C ALA A 29 -4.38 21.45 -21.39
N ARG A 30 -4.71 22.72 -21.64
CA ARG A 30 -4.92 23.72 -20.57
C ARG A 30 -6.34 24.24 -20.67
N GLY A 31 -7.20 23.60 -19.89
CA GLY A 31 -8.62 23.92 -19.78
C GLY A 31 -9.30 23.17 -18.64
N PHE A 32 -8.63 23.06 -17.49
CA PHE A 32 -9.24 22.85 -16.17
C PHE A 32 -8.30 23.50 -15.13
N SER A 33 -8.49 24.81 -14.93
CA SER A 33 -8.17 25.49 -13.67
C SER A 33 -9.05 24.84 -12.58
N GLU A 34 -8.61 24.54 -11.36
CA GLU A 34 -7.80 25.31 -10.43
C GLU A 34 -6.98 24.36 -9.53
N GLY A 35 -5.83 24.82 -9.04
CA GLY A 35 -5.04 24.09 -8.04
C GLY A 35 -3.54 24.11 -8.26
N SER A 36 -2.96 25.29 -8.53
CA SER A 36 -1.53 25.51 -8.28
C SER A 36 -1.30 25.49 -6.77
N VAL A 37 -1.03 24.32 -6.19
CA VAL A 37 -0.57 24.21 -4.79
C VAL A 37 0.89 23.75 -4.76
N MET A 38 1.76 24.75 -4.72
CA MET A 38 2.98 24.88 -3.92
C MET A 38 4.01 23.73 -3.92
N ALA A 39 5.13 23.99 -4.59
CA ALA A 39 6.38 23.22 -4.50
C ALA A 39 7.25 23.62 -3.27
N GLU A 40 6.64 23.87 -2.09
CA GLU A 40 7.35 24.28 -0.86
C GLU A 40 6.96 23.45 0.39
N ASN A 41 6.29 22.29 0.26
CA ASN A 41 5.70 21.61 1.43
C ASN A 41 6.04 20.11 1.62
N THR A 42 6.98 19.56 0.84
CA THR A 42 7.35 18.13 0.98
C THR A 42 7.96 17.80 2.35
N GLN A 43 8.59 18.77 3.03
CA GLN A 43 9.11 18.57 4.39
C GLN A 43 8.00 18.55 5.44
N LYS A 44 7.01 19.45 5.35
CA LYS A 44 5.91 19.51 6.32
C LYS A 44 5.02 18.27 6.24
N GLY A 45 4.62 17.85 5.05
CA GLY A 45 3.78 16.64 4.91
C GLY A 45 4.47 15.36 5.40
N ARG A 46 5.80 15.30 5.33
CA ARG A 46 6.59 14.17 5.85
C ARG A 46 6.75 14.23 7.37
N ALA A 47 6.87 15.43 7.93
CA ALA A 47 6.87 15.65 9.37
C ALA A 47 5.50 15.33 9.97
N ASP A 48 4.43 15.82 9.36
CA ASP A 48 3.04 15.56 9.77
C ASP A 48 2.74 14.05 9.76
N ALA A 49 3.16 13.32 8.72
CA ALA A 49 2.98 11.87 8.64
C ALA A 49 3.75 11.10 9.73
N ALA A 50 4.98 11.54 10.05
CA ALA A 50 5.79 10.93 11.10
C ALA A 50 5.19 11.15 12.50
N GLU A 51 4.69 12.37 12.78
CA GLU A 51 3.98 12.69 14.02
C GLU A 51 2.68 11.88 14.14
N THR A 52 1.95 11.71 13.05
CA THR A 52 0.71 10.92 13.03
C THR A 52 0.99 9.46 13.37
N LEU A 53 2.05 8.87 12.79
CA LEU A 53 2.46 7.49 13.10
C LEU A 53 2.91 7.34 14.56
N GLU A 54 3.57 8.35 15.12
CA GLU A 54 3.96 8.35 16.52
C GLU A 54 2.75 8.30 17.46
N VAL A 55 1.75 9.16 17.23
CA VAL A 55 0.50 9.17 18.00
C VAL A 55 -0.23 7.82 17.88
N LEU A 56 -0.30 7.25 16.67
CA LEU A 56 -0.93 5.94 16.47
C LEU A 56 -0.17 4.81 17.18
N PHE A 57 1.16 4.88 17.23
CA PHE A 57 1.97 3.92 17.97
C PHE A 57 1.76 4.02 19.48
N GLU A 58 1.64 5.23 20.03
CA GLU A 58 1.29 5.44 21.43
C GLU A 58 -0.08 4.83 21.76
N MET A 59 -1.08 5.07 20.93
CA MET A 59 -2.40 4.44 21.06
C MET A 59 -2.31 2.91 21.01
N ALA A 60 -1.55 2.36 20.07
CA ALA A 60 -1.35 0.92 19.91
C ALA A 60 -0.66 0.27 21.12
N ASN A 61 0.24 1.01 21.78
CA ASN A 61 0.93 0.57 22.99
C ASN A 61 0.02 0.64 24.22
N LEU A 62 -0.79 1.68 24.36
CA LEU A 62 -1.81 1.79 25.42
C LEU A 62 -2.84 0.66 25.33
N LEU A 63 -3.23 0.28 24.12
CA LEU A 63 -4.12 -0.86 23.86
C LEU A 63 -3.39 -2.22 23.91
N ASN A 64 -2.09 -2.22 24.17
CA ASN A 64 -1.26 -3.40 24.33
C ASN A 64 -1.35 -4.39 23.15
N THR A 65 -1.45 -3.85 21.93
CA THR A 65 -1.57 -4.63 20.68
C THR A 65 -0.31 -5.45 20.35
N GLY A 66 0.84 -5.05 20.90
CA GLY A 66 2.13 -5.72 20.67
C GLY A 66 2.68 -5.54 19.26
N LEU A 67 2.22 -4.51 18.53
CA LEU A 67 2.75 -4.10 17.23
C LEU A 67 3.89 -3.11 17.43
N ASP A 68 5.01 -3.34 16.74
CA ASP A 68 6.13 -2.40 16.64
C ASP A 68 5.85 -1.31 15.59
N LYS A 69 6.63 -0.21 15.62
CA LYS A 69 6.46 0.92 14.69
C LYS A 69 6.51 0.50 13.21
N GLN A 70 7.31 -0.50 12.84
CA GLN A 70 7.39 -0.96 11.44
C GLN A 70 6.16 -1.76 11.05
N SER A 71 5.76 -2.75 11.88
CA SER A 71 4.54 -3.53 11.64
C SER A 71 3.30 -2.66 11.56
N LEU A 72 3.21 -1.61 12.39
CA LEU A 72 2.10 -0.66 12.36
C LEU A 72 2.07 0.14 11.05
N SER A 73 3.23 0.61 10.56
CA SER A 73 3.34 1.29 9.25
C SER A 73 2.82 0.42 8.12
N ILE A 74 3.22 -0.86 8.09
CA ILE A 74 2.77 -1.82 7.08
C ILE A 74 1.25 -2.02 7.17
N CYS A 75 0.69 -2.11 8.38
CA CYS A 75 -0.76 -2.24 8.54
C CYS A 75 -1.50 -1.02 8.00
N ILE A 76 -0.99 0.18 8.25
CA ILE A 76 -1.56 1.43 7.73
C ILE A 76 -1.52 1.43 6.20
N GLU A 77 -0.37 1.11 5.59
CA GLU A 77 -0.23 1.02 4.13
C GLU A 77 -1.22 0.02 3.52
N LEU A 78 -1.40 -1.15 4.14
CA LEU A 78 -2.38 -2.15 3.66
C LEU A 78 -3.81 -1.62 3.74
N ILE A 79 -4.17 -0.92 4.82
CA ILE A 79 -5.49 -0.31 4.99
C ILE A 79 -5.71 0.81 3.96
N GLU A 80 -4.70 1.65 3.71
CA GLU A 80 -4.73 2.69 2.68
C GLU A 80 -4.90 2.11 1.26
N ASN A 81 -4.41 0.89 1.02
CA ASN A 81 -4.65 0.13 -0.21
C ASN A 81 -6.04 -0.55 -0.27
N GLY A 82 -6.91 -0.31 0.71
CA GLY A 82 -8.29 -0.81 0.73
C GLY A 82 -8.47 -2.18 1.39
N VAL A 83 -7.47 -2.67 2.14
CA VAL A 83 -7.62 -3.90 2.94
C VAL A 83 -8.55 -3.63 4.12
N ASN A 84 -9.47 -4.57 4.38
CA ASN A 84 -10.36 -4.50 5.54
C ASN A 84 -9.56 -4.67 6.86
N PRO A 85 -9.69 -3.75 7.82
CA PRO A 85 -8.91 -3.78 9.07
C PRO A 85 -9.29 -4.94 9.99
N GLU A 86 -10.56 -5.36 10.02
CA GLU A 86 -11.00 -6.53 10.80
C GLU A 86 -10.37 -7.84 10.28
N ALA A 87 -10.32 -8.01 8.96
CA ALA A 87 -9.70 -9.17 8.32
C ALA A 87 -8.18 -9.17 8.52
N LEU A 88 -7.53 -8.01 8.38
CA LEU A 88 -6.11 -7.85 8.66
C LEU A 88 -5.76 -8.22 10.12
N ALA A 89 -6.58 -7.79 11.07
CA ALA A 89 -6.39 -8.13 12.48
C ALA A 89 -6.48 -9.64 12.73
N ALA A 90 -7.38 -10.35 12.04
CA ALA A 90 -7.47 -11.81 12.12
C ALA A 90 -6.20 -12.49 11.60
N VAL A 91 -5.68 -12.04 10.44
CA VAL A 91 -4.44 -12.56 9.86
C VAL A 91 -3.25 -12.32 10.77
N VAL A 92 -3.09 -11.11 11.31
CA VAL A 92 -1.98 -10.78 12.23
C VAL A 92 -2.02 -11.65 13.48
N LYS A 93 -3.21 -11.93 14.02
CA LYS A 93 -3.37 -12.83 15.18
C LYS A 93 -2.96 -14.26 14.85
N GLU A 94 -3.37 -14.79 13.70
CA GLU A 94 -3.03 -16.16 13.31
C GLU A 94 -1.51 -16.30 13.08
N LEU A 95 -0.89 -15.36 12.35
CA LEU A 95 0.56 -15.37 12.12
C LEU A 95 1.36 -15.33 13.42
N ARG A 96 0.92 -14.54 14.42
CA ARG A 96 1.57 -14.51 15.74
C ARG A 96 1.43 -15.83 16.48
N ARG A 97 0.27 -16.46 16.40
CA ARG A 97 0.00 -17.76 17.00
C ARG A 97 0.87 -18.86 16.37
N GLU A 98 0.93 -18.91 15.05
CA GLU A 98 1.76 -19.87 14.32
C GLU A 98 3.25 -19.66 14.60
N ALA A 99 3.72 -18.41 14.59
CA ALA A 99 5.11 -18.09 14.92
C ALA A 99 5.48 -18.50 16.36
N ALA A 100 4.57 -18.34 17.33
CA ALA A 100 4.78 -18.80 18.69
C ALA A 100 4.86 -20.33 18.77
N ALA A 101 3.96 -21.04 18.08
CA ALA A 101 3.97 -22.50 18.01
C ALA A 101 5.25 -23.06 17.38
N LEU A 102 5.73 -22.44 16.29
CA LEU A 102 6.99 -22.82 15.65
C LEU A 102 8.19 -22.63 16.60
N ARG A 103 8.27 -21.49 17.29
CA ARG A 103 9.33 -21.24 18.28
C ARG A 103 9.31 -22.25 19.43
N GLN A 104 8.12 -22.63 19.89
CA GLN A 104 7.97 -23.67 20.91
C GLN A 104 8.47 -25.02 20.40
N ALA A 105 8.02 -25.46 19.22
CA ALA A 105 8.46 -26.71 18.62
C ALA A 105 9.99 -26.74 18.39
N GLU A 106 10.59 -25.63 17.97
CA GLU A 106 12.04 -25.49 17.83
C GLU A 106 12.76 -25.61 19.18
N SER A 107 12.22 -25.00 20.23
CA SER A 107 12.77 -25.09 21.58
C SER A 107 12.66 -26.49 22.18
N GLU A 108 11.55 -27.20 21.94
CA GLU A 108 11.33 -28.59 22.32
C GLU A 108 12.30 -29.52 21.57
N ALA A 109 12.48 -29.29 20.27
CA ALA A 109 13.45 -30.03 19.49
C ALA A 109 14.91 -29.73 19.92
N ALA A 110 15.22 -28.49 20.29
CA ALA A 110 16.53 -28.09 20.80
C ALA A 110 16.82 -28.71 22.18
N THR A 111 15.85 -28.69 23.09
CA THR A 111 15.96 -29.32 24.41
C THR A 111 16.06 -30.85 24.30
N ALA A 112 15.30 -31.49 23.41
CA ALA A 112 15.41 -32.92 23.14
C ALA A 112 16.80 -33.31 22.63
N ARG A 113 17.40 -32.48 21.75
CA ARG A 113 18.80 -32.65 21.31
C ARG A 113 19.78 -32.45 22.46
N ALA A 114 19.59 -31.44 23.31
CA ALA A 114 20.45 -31.15 24.45
C ALA A 114 20.40 -32.24 25.54
N MET A 115 19.23 -32.86 25.74
CA MET A 115 19.04 -33.95 26.71
C MET A 115 19.51 -35.32 26.20
N GLY A 116 20.11 -35.40 25.00
CA GLY A 116 20.74 -36.64 24.52
C GLY A 116 19.75 -37.77 24.19
N LEU A 117 18.47 -37.46 23.94
CA LEU A 117 17.45 -38.45 23.61
C LEU A 117 17.58 -39.03 22.18
N ALA A 118 18.56 -38.56 21.40
CA ALA A 118 18.90 -39.09 20.09
C ALA A 118 20.21 -39.90 20.16
N THR A 119 20.12 -41.18 20.55
CA THR A 119 20.88 -42.35 20.03
C THR A 119 20.83 -43.51 21.03
N ARG A 120 19.72 -44.26 21.02
CA ARG A 120 19.78 -45.67 21.42
C ARG A 120 18.88 -46.51 20.51
N SER A 121 19.48 -46.98 19.43
CA SER A 121 19.22 -48.27 18.77
C SER A 121 20.45 -48.62 17.95
#